data_AF-A0A1G7IAB9-F1
#
_entry.id   AF-A0A1G7IAB9-F1
#
_cell.length_a   1.000
_cell.length_b   1.000
_cell.length_c   1.000
_cell.angle_alpha   90.00
_cell.angle_beta   90.00
_cell.angle_gamma   90.00
#
_symmetry.space_group_name_H-M   'P 1'
#
loop_
_entity.id
_entity.type
_entity.pdbx_description
1 polymer ?
#
loop_
_entity_poly.entity_id
_entity_poly.type
_entity_poly.pdbx_seq_one_letter_code
_entity_poly.pdbx_strand_id
1 'polypeptide(L)' 'MENEGVENAYKIDSKFSKYKDATVPGDMRGSWGEARKAGRTKGNRDINFRLVVIIAVLVLIVWWFFDFDLSLFTRF' A
#
# COMPACT_ATOMS: atom_id res chain seq x y z
N MET A 1 2.03 -7.77 37.04
CA MET A 1 3.28 -7.16 37.52
C MET A 1 3.65 -6.11 36.49
N GLU A 2 3.62 -4.85 36.92
CA GLU A 2 3.94 -3.67 36.14
C GLU A 2 5.40 -3.78 35.67
N ASN A 3 5.65 -3.69 34.36
CA ASN A 3 7.02 -3.65 33.85
C ASN A 3 7.49 -2.20 33.98
N GLU A 4 7.81 -1.78 35.20
CA GLU A 4 8.48 -0.50 35.45
C GLU A 4 9.81 -0.51 34.70
N GLY A 5 9.93 0.46 33.79
CA GLY A 5 10.90 0.45 32.71
C GLY A 5 12.34 0.40 33.19
N VAL A 6 13.07 -0.62 32.75
CA VAL A 6 14.52 -0.53 32.62
C VAL A 6 14.79 0.40 31.44
N GLU A 7 14.91 1.71 31.70
CA GLU A 7 15.40 2.65 30.70
C GLU A 7 16.87 2.32 30.41
N ASN A 8 17.14 1.84 29.20
CA ASN A 8 18.48 1.45 28.77
C ASN A 8 19.45 2.63 28.95
N ALA A 9 20.48 2.46 29.80
CA ALA A 9 21.47 3.47 30.14
C ALA A 9 22.32 3.96 28.94
N TYR A 10 22.25 3.25 27.80
CA TYR A 10 22.90 3.63 26.54
C TYR A 10 21.93 4.14 25.49
N LYS A 11 20.68 4.44 25.86
CA LYS A 11 19.68 4.99 24.94
C LYS A 11 19.98 6.47 24.68
N ILE A 12 20.96 6.73 23.83
CA ILE A 12 21.23 8.06 23.28
C ILE A 12 20.12 8.34 22.26
N ASP A 13 19.02 8.91 22.72
CA ASP A 13 17.98 9.43 21.83
C ASP A 13 18.12 10.95 21.69
N SER A 14 17.75 11.48 20.53
CA SER A 14 17.77 12.94 20.31
C SER A 14 16.78 13.61 21.25
N LYS A 15 17.07 14.82 21.76
CA LYS A 15 16.09 15.62 22.55
C LYS A 15 14.79 15.86 21.77
N PHE A 16 14.84 15.77 20.44
CA PHE A 16 13.70 15.96 19.55
C PHE A 16 12.92 14.68 19.22
N SER A 17 13.43 13.51 19.61
CA SER A 17 12.79 12.21 19.36
C SER A 17 11.37 12.13 19.92
N LYS A 18 11.13 12.76 21.06
CA LYS A 18 9.83 12.85 21.75
C LYS A 18 8.76 13.58 20.95
N TYR A 19 9.17 14.43 20.00
CA TYR A 19 8.25 15.23 19.17
C TYR A 19 8.11 14.67 17.75
N LYS A 20 8.72 13.51 17.46
CA LYS A 20 8.75 12.93 16.11
C LYS A 20 7.35 12.61 15.57
N ASP A 21 6.43 12.26 16.46
CA ASP A 21 5.03 11.93 16.15
C ASP A 21 4.04 13.00 16.67
N ALA A 22 4.53 14.18 17.07
CA ALA A 22 3.67 15.25 17.58
C ALA A 22 2.83 15.83 16.43
N THR A 23 1.51 15.70 16.53
CA THR A 23 0.56 16.18 15.52
C THR A 23 0.27 17.66 15.75
N VAL A 24 0.65 18.50 14.78
CA VAL A 24 0.41 19.96 14.81
C VAL A 24 -0.75 20.29 13.86
N PRO A 25 -1.60 21.28 14.15
CA PRO A 25 -2.59 21.77 13.18
C PRO A 25 -1.90 22.19 11.87
N GLY A 26 -2.27 21.56 10.75
CA GLY A 26 -1.59 21.75 9.45
C GLY A 26 -0.49 20.74 9.14
N ASP A 27 -0.33 19.67 9.94
CA ASP A 27 0.65 18.61 9.67
C ASP A 27 0.24 17.72 8.47
N MET A 28 0.65 18.17 7.28
CA MET A 28 0.49 17.42 6.04
C MET A 28 1.39 16.17 6.01
N ARG A 29 2.51 16.16 6.73
CA ARG A 29 3.43 15.02 6.73
C ARG A 29 2.89 13.87 7.55
N GLY A 30 2.34 14.17 8.74
CA GLY A 30 1.66 13.22 9.61
C GLY A 30 0.44 12.60 8.92
N SER A 31 -0.44 13.42 8.34
CA SER A 31 -1.63 12.94 7.63
C SER A 31 -1.31 12.00 6.46
N TRP A 32 -0.25 12.28 5.68
CA TRP A 32 0.20 11.36 4.62
C TRP A 32 0.84 10.08 5.17
N GLY A 33 1.52 10.15 6.32
CA GLY A 33 2.03 9.00 7.05
C GLY A 33 0.91 8.08 7.54
N GLU A 34 -0.13 8.66 8.12
CA GLU A 34 -1.33 7.96 8.58
C GLU A 34 -2.13 7.38 7.43
N ALA A 35 -2.35 8.12 6.35
CA ALA A 35 -3.01 7.62 5.15
C ALA A 35 -2.26 6.42 4.55
N ARG A 36 -0.91 6.47 4.50
CA ARG A 36 -0.11 5.29 4.10
C ARG A 36 -0.23 4.12 5.06
N LYS A 37 -0.24 4.36 6.38
CA LYS A 37 -0.43 3.29 7.36
C LYS A 37 -1.83 2.67 7.24
N ALA A 38 -2.86 3.50 7.03
CA ALA A 38 -4.22 3.06 6.80
C ALA A 38 -4.38 2.27 5.49
N GLY A 39 -3.66 2.65 4.43
CA GLY A 39 -3.62 1.90 3.17
C GLY A 39 -2.83 0.58 3.23
N ARG A 40 -2.02 0.36 4.27
CA ARG A 40 -1.24 -0.87 4.48
C ARG A 40 -2.09 -1.96 5.16
N THR A 41 -3.21 -2.32 4.56
CA THR A 41 -3.99 -3.48 5.03
C THR A 41 -3.49 -4.74 4.32
N LYS A 42 -3.09 -5.76 5.09
CA LYS A 42 -2.74 -7.09 4.55
C LYS A 42 -3.98 -7.93 4.19
N GLY A 43 -5.17 -7.45 4.56
CA GLY A 43 -6.45 -8.14 4.41
C GLY A 43 -7.09 -7.99 3.03
N ASN A 44 -6.81 -6.92 2.28
CA ASN A 44 -7.38 -6.72 0.93
C ASN A 44 -6.51 -7.33 -0.18
N ARG A 45 -5.79 -8.41 0.12
CA ARG A 45 -5.01 -9.17 -0.89
C ARG A 45 -5.87 -10.09 -1.74
N ASP A 46 -7.13 -10.30 -1.34
CA ASP A 46 -8.04 -11.11 -2.11
C ASP A 46 -8.54 -10.30 -3.30
N ILE A 47 -8.02 -10.66 -4.48
CA ILE A 47 -8.53 -10.13 -5.73
C ILE A 47 -9.95 -10.65 -5.89
N ASN A 48 -10.92 -9.73 -5.96
CA ASN A 48 -12.32 -10.09 -6.13
C ASN A 48 -12.52 -10.79 -7.48
N PHE A 49 -13.10 -12.00 -7.48
CA PHE A 49 -13.38 -12.73 -8.72
C PHE A 49 -14.19 -11.89 -9.73
N ARG A 50 -15.11 -11.05 -9.26
CA ARG A 50 -15.88 -10.12 -10.11
C ARG A 50 -14.96 -9.14 -10.84
N LEU A 51 -13.93 -8.61 -10.17
CA LEU A 51 -12.96 -7.71 -10.78
C LEU A 51 -12.16 -8.42 -11.88
N VAL A 52 -11.74 -9.67 -11.64
CA VAL A 52 -11.04 -10.49 -12.65
C VAL A 52 -11.92 -10.71 -13.87
N VAL A 53 -13.19 -11.07 -13.67
CA VAL A 53 -14.16 -11.27 -14.76
C VAL A 53 -14.37 -9.99 -15.56
N ILE A 54 -14.53 -8.84 -14.90
CA ILE A 54 -14.68 -7.53 -15.58
C ILE A 54 -13.44 -7.24 -16.44
N ILE A 55 -12.23 -7.40 -15.88
CA ILE A 55 -10.98 -7.17 -16.62
C ILE A 55 -10.89 -8.11 -17.83
N ALA A 56 -11.20 -9.39 -17.66
CA ALA A 56 -11.17 -10.37 -18.75
C ALA A 56 -12.13 -9.99 -19.88
N VAL A 57 -13.36 -9.58 -19.55
CA VAL A 57 -14.35 -9.14 -20.55
C VAL A 57 -13.87 -7.89 -21.29
N LEU A 58 -13.34 -6.90 -20.57
CA LEU A 58 -12.81 -5.68 -21.19
C LEU A 58 -11.64 -5.97 -22.14
N VAL A 59 -10.73 -6.88 -21.75
CA VAL A 59 -9.62 -7.31 -22.61
C VAL A 59 -10.15 -8.00 -23.87
N LEU A 60 -11.16 -8.88 -23.75
CA LEU A 60 -11.77 -9.55 -24.90
C LEU A 60 -12.45 -8.57 -25.85
N ILE A 61 -13.11 -7.52 -25.33
CA ILE A 61 -13.74 -6.47 -26.15
C ILE A 61 -12.67 -5.69 -26.92
N VAL A 62 -11.60 -5.28 -26.25
CA VAL A 62 -10.47 -4.58 -26.88
C VAL A 62 -9.88 -5.47 -27.98
N TRP A 63 -9.59 -6.72 -27.64
CA TRP A 63 -9.03 -7.69 -28.55
C TRP A 63 -9.92 -7.90 -29.80
N TRP A 64 -11.24 -7.99 -29.61
CA TRP A 64 -12.19 -8.07 -30.72
C TRP A 64 -12.20 -6.81 -31.59
N PHE A 65 -12.14 -5.62 -31.00
CA PHE A 65 -12.21 -4.36 -31.75
C PHE A 65 -10.97 -4.10 -32.61
N PHE A 66 -9.79 -4.51 -32.13
CA PHE A 66 -8.52 -4.28 -32.82
C PHE A 66 -8.13 -5.40 -33.79
N ASP A 67 -8.97 -6.44 -33.94
CA ASP A 67 -8.67 -7.64 -34.73
C ASP A 67 -7.27 -8.20 -34.40
N PHE A 68 -6.93 -8.19 -33.10
CA PHE A 68 -5.55 -8.41 -32.67
C PHE A 68 -5.15 -9.86 -32.90
N ASP A 69 -4.27 -10.08 -33.88
CA ASP A 69 -3.89 -11.42 -34.32
C ASP A 69 -2.84 -12.03 -33.38
N LEU A 70 -3.22 -13.05 -32.59
CA LEU A 70 -2.29 -13.79 -31.72
C LEU A 70 -1.28 -14.63 -32.50
N SER A 71 -1.52 -14.90 -33.79
CA SER A 71 -0.65 -15.76 -34.59
C SER A 71 0.75 -15.17 -34.74
N LEU A 72 0.92 -13.86 -34.53
CA LEU A 72 2.20 -13.17 -34.46
C LEU A 72 3.16 -13.80 -33.42
N PHE A 73 2.64 -14.30 -32.30
CA PHE A 73 3.46 -14.89 -31.23
C PHE A 73 3.87 -16.35 -31.50
N THR A 74 3.22 -17.02 -32.46
CA THR A 74 3.52 -18.41 -32.84
C THR A 74 4.39 -18.53 -34.09
N ARG A 75 4.72 -17.41 -34.76
CA ARG A 75 5.50 -17.36 -36.01
C ARG A 75 7.02 -17.24 -35.79
N PHE A 76 7.52 -17.64 -34.63
CA PHE A 76 8.95 -17.72 -34.34
C PHE A 76 9.50 -19.12 -34.60
#